data_AF-A0A935GDG1-F1
#
_entry.id   AF-A0A935GDG1-F1
#
_cell.length_a   1.000
_cell.length_b   1.000
_cell.length_c   1.000
_cell.angle_alpha   90.00
_cell.angle_beta   90.00
_cell.angle_gamma   90.00
#
_symmetry.space_group_name_H-M   'P 1'
#
loop_
_entity.id
_entity.type
_entity.pdbx_description
1 polymer ?
#
loop_
_entity_poly.entity_id
_entity_poly.type
_entity_poly.pdbx_seq_one_letter_code
_entity_poly.pdbx_strand_id
1 'polypeptide(L)'
;MDKIIFKLKNVLVLIIFYLIIIFNLNCTSDYSKNLGSGYIYRDEGCEEKEIFCEQANGGKIPKTVLVYDYDRHYIIAKQKPQKDDSNILLDDTIYEYKYGYDTLYYWIILKDFKKGRSIN
;
A
#
# COMPACT_ATOMS: atom_id res chain seq x y z
N MET A 1 14.67 -45.62 22.34
CA MET A 1 13.66 -45.17 21.37
C MET A 1 13.21 -43.74 21.65
N ASP A 2 12.96 -43.37 22.90
CA ASP A 2 12.35 -42.08 23.28
C ASP A 2 13.20 -40.85 22.97
N LYS A 3 14.53 -40.92 23.13
CA LYS A 3 15.44 -39.82 22.76
C LYS A 3 15.45 -39.51 21.27
N ILE A 4 15.25 -40.51 20.41
CA ILE A 4 15.21 -40.34 18.95
C ILE A 4 13.88 -39.71 18.55
N ILE A 5 12.77 -40.20 19.13
CA ILE A 5 11.43 -39.64 18.91
C ILE A 5 11.36 -38.18 19.40
N PHE A 6 11.97 -37.87 20.54
CA PHE A 6 12.05 -36.51 21.07
C PHE A 6 12.83 -35.57 20.13
N LYS A 7 13.98 -36.01 19.61
CA LYS A 7 14.74 -35.24 18.61
C LYS A 7 13.96 -35.03 17.32
N LEU A 8 13.27 -36.07 16.82
CA LEU A 8 12.45 -35.96 15.61
C LEU A 8 11.31 -34.95 15.77
N LYS A 9 10.63 -34.94 16.93
CA LYS A 9 9.58 -33.96 17.24
C LYS A 9 10.13 -32.53 17.25
N ASN A 10 11.30 -32.29 17.85
CA ASN A 10 11.89 -30.96 17.88
C ASN A 10 12.31 -30.47 16.49
N VAL A 11 12.86 -31.37 15.65
CA VAL A 11 13.17 -31.04 14.24
C VAL A 11 11.89 -30.70 13.47
N LEU A 12 10.82 -31.46 13.66
CA LEU A 12 9.52 -31.18 13.04
C LEU A 12 8.98 -29.79 13.43
N VAL A 13 9.06 -29.45 14.72
CA VAL A 13 8.63 -28.13 15.24
C VAL A 13 9.44 -27.01 14.59
N LEU A 14 10.76 -27.16 14.46
CA LEU A 14 11.61 -26.17 13.80
C LEU A 14 11.28 -26.00 12.31
N ILE A 15 10.99 -27.09 11.61
CA ILE A 15 10.56 -27.05 10.20
C ILE A 15 9.22 -26.29 10.07
N ILE A 16 8.26 -26.56 10.96
CA ILE A 16 6.97 -25.86 10.96
C ILE A 16 7.18 -24.36 11.22
N PHE A 17 8.02 -24.01 12.19
CA PHE A 17 8.31 -22.61 12.51
C PHE A 17 8.98 -21.89 11.33
N TYR A 18 9.91 -22.55 10.65
CA TYR A 18 10.57 -22.02 9.45
C TYR A 18 9.59 -21.83 8.28
N LEU A 19 8.67 -22.77 8.06
CA LEU A 19 7.62 -22.64 7.05
C LEU A 19 6.67 -21.47 7.34
N ILE A 20 6.31 -21.24 8.62
CA ILE A 20 5.51 -20.09 9.03
C ILE A 20 6.25 -18.78 8.71
N ILE A 21 7.54 -18.70 9.00
CA ILE A 21 8.36 -17.51 8.68
C ILE A 21 8.39 -17.26 7.17
N ILE A 22 8.64 -18.29 6.34
CA ILE A 22 8.65 -18.15 4.88
C ILE A 22 7.28 -17.70 4.34
N PHE A 23 6.18 -18.27 4.84
CA PHE A 23 4.84 -17.88 4.39
C PHE A 23 4.49 -16.41 4.70
N ASN A 24 5.08 -15.84 5.75
CA ASN A 24 4.90 -14.44 6.12
C ASN A 24 5.90 -13.50 5.43
N LEU A 25 6.91 -14.01 4.71
CA LEU A 25 7.91 -13.24 3.96
C LEU A 25 7.48 -12.89 2.52
N ASN A 26 6.18 -13.00 2.19
CA ASN A 26 5.66 -12.61 0.87
C ASN A 26 5.69 -11.08 0.69
N CYS A 27 6.88 -10.50 0.52
CA CYS A 27 7.03 -9.21 -0.14
C CYS A 27 6.63 -9.40 -1.60
N THR A 28 5.53 -8.76 -2.00
CA THR A 28 5.04 -8.78 -3.38
C THR A 28 5.95 -7.94 -4.26
N SER A 29 6.09 -8.39 -5.51
CA SER A 29 6.81 -7.74 -6.61
C SER A 29 6.32 -6.32 -6.88
N ASP A 30 7.23 -5.43 -7.27
CA ASP A 30 6.94 -4.11 -7.82
C ASP A 30 5.83 -4.21 -8.89
N TYR A 31 4.71 -3.56 -8.63
CA TYR A 31 3.59 -3.45 -9.54
C TYR A 31 3.11 -2.01 -9.61
N SER A 32 2.77 -1.55 -10.81
CA SER A 32 2.15 -0.24 -10.99
C SER A 32 1.02 -0.31 -12.02
N LYS A 33 0.05 0.58 -11.85
CA LYS A 33 -1.11 0.69 -12.73
C LYS A 33 -1.45 2.14 -13.00
N ASN A 34 -1.53 2.50 -14.28
CA ASN A 34 -2.00 3.81 -14.70
C ASN A 34 -3.52 3.92 -14.50
N LEU A 35 -3.95 4.91 -13.72
CA LEU A 35 -5.35 5.18 -13.41
C LEU A 35 -5.95 6.29 -14.29
N GLY A 36 -5.17 6.87 -15.20
CA GLY A 36 -5.55 7.99 -16.05
C GLY A 36 -5.32 9.36 -15.42
N SER A 37 -5.30 10.40 -16.24
CA SER A 37 -5.13 11.81 -15.82
C SER A 37 -3.84 12.08 -15.01
N GLY A 38 -2.80 11.26 -15.19
CA GLY A 38 -1.52 11.38 -14.47
C GLY A 38 -1.47 10.66 -13.12
N TYR A 39 -2.52 9.93 -12.73
CA TYR A 39 -2.54 9.14 -11.51
C TYR A 39 -2.04 7.72 -11.73
N ILE A 40 -1.26 7.24 -10.78
CA ILE A 40 -0.65 5.91 -10.78
C ILE A 40 -0.92 5.24 -9.43
N TYR A 41 -1.44 4.03 -9.46
CA TYR A 41 -1.38 3.11 -8.32
C TYR A 41 -0.02 2.41 -8.32
N ARG A 42 0.63 2.36 -7.16
CA ARG A 42 1.89 1.67 -6.97
C ARG A 42 1.78 0.69 -5.81
N ASP A 43 2.34 -0.49 -6.01
CA ASP A 43 2.44 -1.57 -5.03
C ASP A 43 3.89 -2.05 -5.04
N GLU A 44 4.69 -1.55 -4.08
CA GLU A 44 6.07 -2.00 -3.85
C GLU A 44 6.10 -3.15 -2.82
N GLY A 45 4.94 -3.80 -2.59
CA GLY A 45 4.77 -4.89 -1.64
C GLY A 45 4.39 -4.44 -0.23
N CYS A 46 3.96 -5.40 0.59
CA CYS A 46 3.56 -5.17 1.99
C CYS A 46 2.59 -4.00 2.15
N GLU A 47 3.01 -2.96 2.88
CA GLU A 47 2.26 -1.75 3.23
C GLU A 47 2.54 -0.59 2.26
N GLU A 48 3.46 -0.77 1.31
CA GLU A 48 3.95 0.20 0.33
C GLU A 48 3.01 0.29 -0.89
N LYS A 49 1.73 0.51 -0.60
CA LYS A 49 0.63 0.60 -1.58
C LYS A 49 0.03 1.98 -1.57
N GLU A 50 0.27 2.78 -2.60
CA GLU A 50 -0.16 4.18 -2.66
C GLU A 50 -0.78 4.56 -4.01
N ILE A 51 -1.47 5.70 -4.05
CA ILE A 51 -1.91 6.32 -5.31
C ILE A 51 -1.37 7.74 -5.33
N PHE A 52 -0.57 8.08 -6.33
CA PHE A 52 0.01 9.42 -6.46
C PHE A 52 -0.23 9.98 -7.86
N CYS A 53 -0.16 11.30 -7.98
CA CYS A 53 -0.20 11.99 -9.26
C CYS A 53 1.20 12.43 -9.68
N GLU A 54 1.56 12.24 -10.94
CA GLU A 54 2.82 12.77 -11.51
C GLU A 54 2.82 14.30 -11.62
N GLN A 55 1.64 14.93 -11.53
CA GLN A 55 1.48 16.37 -11.59
C GLN A 55 1.57 16.96 -10.19
N ALA A 56 2.36 18.03 -10.02
CA ALA A 56 2.66 18.65 -8.72
C ALA A 56 1.41 18.98 -7.87
N ASN A 57 0.26 19.27 -8.48
CA ASN A 57 -0.97 19.66 -7.77
C ASN A 57 -2.06 18.58 -7.78
N GLY A 58 -1.78 17.36 -8.23
CA GLY A 58 -2.78 16.29 -8.30
C GLY A 58 -3.07 15.61 -6.96
N GLY A 59 -2.25 15.86 -5.94
CA GLY A 59 -2.41 15.21 -4.64
C GLY A 59 -2.07 13.72 -4.66
N LYS A 60 -2.28 13.07 -3.52
CA LYS A 60 -1.87 11.70 -3.24
C LYS A 60 -2.84 11.06 -2.24
N ILE A 61 -3.08 9.77 -2.39
CA ILE A 61 -3.59 8.91 -1.31
C ILE A 61 -2.36 8.19 -0.74
N PRO A 62 -2.10 8.34 0.56
CA PRO A 62 -0.94 7.75 1.21
C PRO A 62 -0.87 6.23 1.07
N LYS A 63 0.29 5.68 1.47
CA LYS A 63 0.55 4.24 1.58
C LYS A 63 -0.56 3.51 2.36
N THR A 64 -0.54 2.18 2.33
CA THR A 64 -1.55 1.26 2.91
C THR A 64 -2.93 1.29 2.25
N VAL A 65 -3.00 1.58 0.95
CA VAL A 65 -4.22 1.40 0.15
C VAL A 65 -4.59 -0.09 0.12
N LEU A 66 -5.80 -0.41 0.56
CA LEU A 66 -6.32 -1.78 0.65
C LEU A 66 -7.11 -2.17 -0.59
N VAL A 67 -7.94 -1.26 -1.09
CA VAL A 67 -8.72 -1.44 -2.32
C VAL A 67 -8.99 -0.10 -2.94
N TYR A 68 -9.07 -0.07 -4.27
CA TYR A 68 -9.44 1.11 -5.03
C TYR A 68 -10.29 0.74 -6.24
N ASP A 69 -11.05 1.71 -6.71
CA ASP A 69 -11.72 1.68 -8.00
C ASP A 69 -11.58 3.06 -8.66
N TYR A 70 -11.70 3.10 -9.98
CA TYR A 70 -11.50 4.33 -10.72
C TYR A 70 -12.24 4.31 -12.05
N ASP A 71 -12.73 5.48 -12.44
CA ASP A 71 -13.27 5.70 -13.77
C ASP A 71 -12.57 6.89 -14.43
N ARG A 72 -13.18 7.50 -15.44
CA ARG A 72 -12.60 8.69 -16.07
C ARG A 72 -12.65 9.94 -15.19
N HIS A 73 -13.54 10.02 -14.21
CA HIS A 73 -13.82 11.23 -13.43
C HIS A 73 -13.26 11.17 -12.00
N TYR A 74 -13.17 9.99 -11.40
CA TYR A 74 -12.78 9.84 -10.00
C TYR A 74 -11.91 8.62 -9.75
N ILE A 75 -11.23 8.67 -8.60
CA ILE A 75 -10.60 7.53 -7.94
C ILE A 75 -11.24 7.45 -6.56
N ILE A 76 -11.70 6.27 -6.17
CA ILE A 76 -12.11 5.98 -4.81
C ILE A 76 -11.15 4.96 -4.22
N ALA A 77 -10.78 5.13 -2.96
CA ALA A 77 -9.90 4.19 -2.29
C ALA A 77 -10.27 4.02 -0.82
N LYS A 78 -9.96 2.84 -0.31
CA LYS A 78 -10.00 2.50 1.11
C LYS A 78 -8.58 2.28 1.59
N GLN A 79 -8.22 2.88 2.71
CA GLN A 79 -6.88 2.87 3.26
C GLN A 79 -6.95 2.62 4.77
N LYS A 80 -5.97 1.88 5.31
CA LYS A 80 -5.76 1.73 6.76
C LYS A 80 -4.42 2.37 7.13
N PRO A 81 -4.41 3.64 7.54
CA PRO A 81 -3.18 4.37 7.80
C PRO A 81 -2.27 3.63 8.75
N GLN A 82 -0.98 3.67 8.46
CA GLN A 82 0.02 3.24 9.40
C GLN A 82 0.58 4.46 10.13
N LYS A 83 0.87 4.29 11.42
CA LYS A 83 1.62 5.28 12.17
C LYS A 83 3.07 5.22 11.68
N ASP A 84 3.38 6.03 10.68
CA ASP A 84 4.70 6.08 10.07
C ASP A 84 5.57 7.02 10.92
N ASP A 85 6.42 6.46 11.81
CA ASP A 85 7.38 7.24 12.60
C ASP A 85 8.63 7.65 11.77
N SER A 86 8.82 7.11 10.56
CA SER A 86 10.06 7.20 9.78
C SER A 86 10.01 8.08 8.52
N ASN A 87 8.84 8.38 7.95
CA ASN A 87 8.71 9.12 6.68
C ASN A 87 8.29 10.60 6.80
N ILE A 88 8.12 11.12 8.03
CA ILE A 88 7.72 12.52 8.29
C ILE A 88 8.69 13.54 7.68
N LEU A 89 9.96 13.17 7.45
CA LEU A 89 10.97 14.07 6.88
C LEU A 89 10.98 14.12 5.34
N LEU A 90 10.29 13.21 4.66
CA LEU A 90 10.31 13.07 3.20
C LEU A 90 8.96 13.37 2.52
N ASP A 91 7.86 13.35 3.29
CA ASP A 91 6.53 13.66 2.78
C ASP A 91 6.15 15.09 3.16
N ASP A 92 6.02 15.97 2.17
CA ASP A 92 5.68 17.38 2.35
C ASP A 92 4.22 17.56 2.84
N THR A 93 3.43 16.47 2.89
CA THR A 93 2.02 16.50 3.27
C THR A 93 1.79 15.76 4.59
N ILE A 94 1.40 16.50 5.63
CA ILE A 94 0.96 15.91 6.90
C ILE A 94 -0.53 15.57 6.79
N TYR A 95 -0.87 14.29 6.81
CA TYR A 95 -2.26 13.83 6.84
C TYR A 95 -2.74 13.70 8.28
N GLU A 96 -3.74 14.49 8.66
CA GLU A 96 -4.35 14.42 9.99
C GLU A 96 -5.48 13.38 10.04
N TYR A 97 -5.19 12.23 10.64
CA TYR A 97 -6.16 11.15 10.84
C TYR A 97 -6.97 11.39 12.12
N LYS A 98 -8.14 12.05 11.97
CA LYS A 98 -9.05 12.42 13.09
C LYS A 98 -9.37 11.31 14.11
N TYR A 99 -9.42 10.06 13.68
CA TYR A 99 -9.77 8.89 14.49
C TYR A 99 -8.55 7.98 14.75
N GLY A 100 -7.34 8.50 14.51
CA GLY A 100 -6.10 7.75 14.64
C GLY A 100 -5.85 6.75 13.51
N TYR A 101 -4.73 6.04 13.63
CA TYR A 101 -4.22 5.15 12.59
C TYR A 101 -4.91 3.77 12.55
N ASP A 102 -5.53 3.33 13.65
CA ASP A 102 -6.26 2.05 13.70
C ASP A 102 -7.70 2.15 13.17
N THR A 103 -7.95 3.07 12.24
CA THR A 103 -9.26 3.31 11.62
C THR A 103 -9.16 3.21 10.10
N LEU A 104 -10.25 2.82 9.45
CA LEU A 104 -10.35 2.81 7.99
C LEU A 104 -10.75 4.19 7.45
N TYR A 105 -10.00 4.67 6.47
CA TYR A 105 -10.25 5.92 5.76
C TYR A 105 -10.68 5.66 4.32
N TYR A 106 -11.60 6.50 3.84
CA TYR A 106 -12.08 6.48 2.47
C TYR A 106 -11.67 7.77 1.78
N TRP A 107 -11.11 7.63 0.60
CA TRP A 107 -10.57 8.72 -0.19
C TRP A 107 -11.36 8.85 -1.48
N ILE A 108 -11.53 10.09 -1.93
CA ILE A 108 -12.07 10.41 -3.24
C ILE A 108 -11.15 11.45 -3.86
N ILE A 109 -10.58 11.13 -5.01
CA ILE A 109 -9.87 12.09 -5.86
C ILE A 109 -10.76 12.41 -7.05
N LEU A 110 -10.99 13.70 -7.29
CA LEU A 110 -11.60 14.19 -8.51
C LEU A 110 -10.51 14.39 -9.57
N LYS A 111 -10.67 13.76 -10.73
CA LYS A 111 -9.73 13.90 -11.85
C LYS A 111 -10.08 15.16 -12.62
N ASP A 112 -9.21 16.15 -12.54
CA ASP A 112 -9.31 17.33 -13.39
C ASP A 112 -8.99 16.94 -14.85
N PHE A 113 -10.01 17.00 -15.70
CA PHE A 113 -9.79 17.06 -17.14
C PHE A 113 -9.26 18.44 -17.49
N LYS A 114 -7.94 18.59 -17.55
CA LYS A 114 -7.41 19.66 -18.39
C LYS A 114 -7.78 19.32 -19.83
N LYS A 115 -8.89 19.91 -20.29
CA LYS A 115 -9.27 20.01 -21.71
C LYS A 115 -7.98 20.34 -22.46
N GLY A 116 -7.55 19.43 -23.33
CA GLY A 116 -6.23 19.50 -23.95
C GLY A 116 -5.91 20.93 -24.39
N ARG A 117 -4.75 21.44 -23.98
CA ARG A 117 -4.15 22.57 -24.70
C ARG A 117 -3.97 22.08 -26.13
N SER A 118 -4.94 22.40 -27.00
CA SER A 118 -4.71 22.46 -28.43
C SER A 118 -3.60 23.47 -28.61
N ILE A 119 -2.42 22.96 -28.90
CA ILE A 119 -1.30 23.78 -29.33
C ILE A 119 -1.68 24.14 -30.77
N ASN A 120 -2.27 25.32 -30.95
CA ASN A 120 -2.36 25.97 -32.25
C ASN A 120 -1.03 26.63 -32.56
#